data_AF-A0A923VFH1-F1
#
_entry.id   AF-A0A923VFH1-F1
#
_cell.length_a   1.000
_cell.length_b   1.000
_cell.length_c   1.000
_cell.angle_alpha   90.00
_cell.angle_beta   90.00
_cell.angle_gamma   90.00
#
_symmetry.space_group_name_H-M   'P 1'
#
loop_
_entity.id
_entity.type
_entity.pdbx_description
1 polymer ?
#
loop_
_entity_poly.entity_id
_entity_poly.type
_entity_poly.pdbx_seq_one_letter_code
_entity_poly.pdbx_strand_id
1 'polypeptide(L)'
;MKGLIILFFSLLFLVIGLNYVLPYLQKPSSISIEDRRSGLDMVEKNYGHQIDSCAALFEISPAYLKALAMLECGGRKIFEHRFEPHVYEKLKKVKSGQLDNYENVTTAMLADASDDALKNLASSWGPFQLMGYKCTLLNINVKDIRGEDAVYWGTKWISLSYGNYLKKKEYRHAFHIHNAGSPFPLIGKARTHAPDYVPRGIKYMAYYGENIAK
;
A
#
# COMPACT_ATOMS: atom_id res chain seq x y z
N MET A 1 -17.27 30.00 -38.22
CA MET A 1 -16.07 30.02 -37.35
C MET A 1 -16.41 30.22 -35.87
N LYS A 2 -17.13 31.29 -35.48
CA LYS A 2 -17.51 31.54 -34.07
C LYS A 2 -18.30 30.39 -33.41
N GLY A 3 -19.26 29.79 -34.11
CA GLY A 3 -20.03 28.65 -33.58
C GLY A 3 -19.19 27.40 -33.31
N LEU A 4 -18.17 27.13 -34.14
CA LEU A 4 -17.28 25.98 -33.98
C LEU A 4 -16.36 26.15 -32.75
N ILE A 5 -15.91 27.38 -32.50
CA ILE A 5 -15.08 27.73 -31.33
C ILE A 5 -15.90 27.60 -30.04
N ILE A 6 -17.14 28.10 -30.02
CA ILE A 6 -18.04 27.95 -28.87
C ILE A 6 -18.32 26.48 -28.57
N LEU A 7 -18.57 25.67 -29.61
CA LEU A 7 -18.81 24.24 -29.46
C LEU A 7 -17.57 23.52 -28.89
N PHE A 8 -16.37 23.86 -29.38
CA PHE A 8 -15.10 23.30 -28.90
C PHE A 8 -14.86 23.61 -27.42
N PHE A 9 -15.01 24.86 -26.98
CA PHE A 9 -14.86 25.21 -25.57
C PHE A 9 -15.92 24.56 -24.69
N SER A 10 -17.17 24.45 -25.17
CA SER A 10 -18.25 23.77 -24.43
C SER A 10 -17.94 22.28 -24.22
N LEU A 11 -17.45 21.59 -25.25
CA LEU A 11 -16.99 20.21 -25.16
C LEU A 11 -15.77 20.07 -24.24
N LEU A 12 -14.82 20.99 -24.30
CA LEU A 12 -13.64 21.01 -23.42
C LEU A 12 -14.05 21.17 -21.95
N PHE A 13 -14.95 22.10 -21.64
CA PHE A 13 -15.49 22.28 -20.28
C PHE A 13 -16.30 21.07 -19.82
N LEU A 14 -17.03 20.40 -20.71
CA LEU A 14 -17.75 19.16 -20.39
C LEU A 14 -16.77 18.03 -20.05
N VAL A 15 -15.72 17.84 -20.85
CA VAL A 15 -14.66 16.84 -20.61
C VAL A 15 -13.91 17.15 -19.31
N ILE A 16 -13.64 18.42 -19.04
CA ILE A 16 -13.05 18.86 -17.77
C ILE A 16 -14.03 18.58 -16.61
N GLY A 17 -15.31 18.94 -16.73
CA GLY A 17 -16.32 18.65 -15.70
C GLY A 17 -16.45 17.15 -15.40
N LEU A 18 -16.51 16.31 -16.44
CA LEU A 18 -16.61 14.85 -16.33
C LEU A 18 -15.38 14.22 -15.67
N ASN A 19 -14.17 14.69 -15.99
CA ASN A 19 -12.94 14.11 -15.47
C ASN A 19 -12.50 14.68 -14.12
N TYR A 20 -12.86 15.93 -13.81
CA TYR A 20 -12.34 16.64 -12.65
C TYR A 20 -13.40 16.98 -11.59
N VAL A 21 -14.67 17.21 -11.94
CA VAL A 21 -15.72 17.57 -10.95
C VAL A 21 -16.50 16.34 -10.50
N LEU A 22 -16.90 15.47 -11.44
CA LEU A 22 -17.67 14.26 -11.16
C LEU A 22 -17.03 13.29 -10.14
N PRO A 23 -15.71 13.01 -10.15
CA PRO A 23 -15.08 12.23 -9.07
C PRO A 23 -15.20 12.84 -7.67
N TYR A 24 -15.29 14.17 -7.53
CA TYR A 24 -15.52 14.82 -6.23
C TYR A 24 -16.99 14.74 -5.79
N LEU A 25 -17.92 14.52 -6.72
CA LEU A 25 -19.34 14.30 -6.45
C LEU A 25 -19.67 12.83 -6.17
N GLN A 26 -18.78 11.89 -6.51
CA GLN A 26 -18.95 10.48 -6.14
C GLN A 26 -18.81 10.35 -4.62
N LYS A 27 -19.95 10.18 -3.96
CA LYS A 27 -20.03 9.94 -2.52
C LYS A 27 -19.20 8.68 -2.21
N PRO A 28 -18.18 8.74 -1.34
CA PRO A 28 -17.44 7.54 -0.95
C PRO A 28 -18.44 6.52 -0.41
N SER A 29 -18.22 5.23 -0.72
CA SER A 29 -19.04 4.16 -0.13
C SER A 29 -19.05 4.36 1.38
N SER A 30 -20.24 4.49 1.96
CA SER A 30 -20.39 4.72 3.40
C SER A 30 -20.14 3.40 4.13
N ILE A 31 -18.86 3.02 4.26
CA ILE A 31 -18.48 1.85 5.04
C ILE A 31 -18.62 2.22 6.50
N SER A 32 -19.53 1.58 7.23
CA SER A 32 -19.69 1.77 8.68
C SER A 32 -18.51 1.15 9.43
N ILE A 33 -18.09 1.76 10.54
CA ILE A 33 -17.06 1.17 11.42
C ILE A 33 -17.63 -0.07 12.09
N GLU A 34 -18.91 -0.03 12.44
CA GLU A 34 -19.64 -1.08 13.14
C GLU A 34 -19.58 -2.40 12.36
N ASP A 35 -19.76 -2.35 11.03
CA ASP A 35 -19.64 -3.52 10.15
C ASP A 35 -18.24 -4.14 10.12
N ARG A 36 -17.23 -3.39 10.55
CA ARG A 36 -15.80 -3.77 10.50
C ARG A 36 -15.18 -3.93 11.88
N ARG A 37 -15.95 -3.73 12.95
CA ARG A 37 -15.49 -3.73 14.35
C ARG A 37 -14.74 -5.01 14.72
N SER A 38 -15.26 -6.17 14.33
CA SER A 38 -14.61 -7.45 14.58
C SER A 38 -13.19 -7.50 14.01
N GLY A 39 -12.97 -7.07 12.76
CA GLY A 39 -11.63 -7.03 12.18
C GLY A 39 -10.72 -6.01 12.87
N LEU A 40 -11.27 -4.84 13.23
CA LEU A 40 -10.54 -3.80 13.94
C LEU A 40 -10.04 -4.27 15.32
N ASP A 41 -10.89 -4.99 16.06
CA ASP A 41 -10.55 -5.59 17.35
C ASP A 41 -9.54 -6.73 17.19
N MET A 42 -9.64 -7.51 16.10
CA MET A 42 -8.68 -8.57 15.79
C MET A 42 -7.29 -8.01 15.47
N VAL A 43 -7.17 -6.83 14.86
CA VAL A 43 -5.87 -6.16 14.69
C VAL A 43 -5.23 -5.87 16.04
N GLU A 44 -5.97 -5.29 16.99
CA GLU A 44 -5.45 -5.02 18.34
C GLU A 44 -5.03 -6.31 19.03
N LYS A 45 -5.90 -7.32 19.01
CA LYS A 45 -5.64 -8.62 19.65
C LYS A 45 -4.41 -9.33 19.07
N ASN A 46 -4.25 -9.32 17.75
CA ASN A 46 -3.24 -10.14 17.09
C ASN A 46 -1.92 -9.44 16.88
N TYR A 47 -1.94 -8.11 16.70
CA TYR A 47 -0.78 -7.32 16.28
C TYR A 47 -0.55 -6.07 17.13
N GLY A 48 -1.51 -5.63 17.93
CA GLY A 48 -1.48 -4.33 18.63
C GLY A 48 -0.19 -4.09 19.39
N HIS A 49 0.18 -5.01 20.30
CA HIS A 49 1.42 -4.88 21.08
C HIS A 49 2.70 -4.80 20.22
N GLN A 50 2.81 -5.66 19.20
CA GLN A 50 3.98 -5.64 18.30
C GLN A 50 4.02 -4.36 17.45
N ILE A 51 2.85 -3.93 16.96
CA ILE A 51 2.71 -2.68 16.20
C ILE A 51 3.09 -1.49 17.07
N ASP A 52 2.60 -1.40 18.30
CA ASP A 52 2.87 -0.28 19.18
C ASP A 52 4.37 -0.20 19.53
N SER A 53 5.00 -1.36 19.76
CA SER A 53 6.45 -1.45 19.99
C SER A 53 7.26 -1.00 18.77
N CYS A 54 6.88 -1.46 17.57
CA CYS A 54 7.56 -1.07 16.33
C CYS A 54 7.30 0.39 15.95
N ALA A 55 6.07 0.88 16.17
CA ALA A 55 5.69 2.27 15.95
C ALA A 55 6.55 3.21 16.78
N ALA A 56 6.76 2.89 18.07
CA ALA A 56 7.67 3.62 18.94
C ALA A 56 9.12 3.57 18.44
N LEU A 57 9.62 2.38 18.07
CA LEU A 57 10.99 2.20 17.60
C LEU A 57 11.30 2.97 16.30
N PHE A 58 10.37 2.99 15.36
CA PHE A 58 10.56 3.59 14.03
C PHE A 58 9.98 5.00 13.91
N GLU A 59 9.45 5.56 15.00
CA GLU A 59 8.83 6.89 15.07
C GLU A 59 7.74 7.10 14.01
N ILE A 60 6.81 6.14 13.90
CA ILE A 60 5.66 6.22 13.00
C ILE A 60 4.36 6.03 13.77
N SER A 61 3.24 6.53 13.23
CA SER A 61 1.94 6.42 13.90
C SER A 61 1.51 4.95 14.08
N PRO A 62 1.22 4.49 15.32
CA PRO A 62 0.68 3.16 15.54
C PRO A 62 -0.71 3.02 14.90
N ALA A 63 -1.52 4.08 14.91
CA ALA A 63 -2.83 4.08 14.28
C ALA A 63 -2.74 3.87 12.76
N TYR A 64 -1.71 4.42 12.10
CA TYR A 64 -1.46 4.15 10.67
C TYR A 64 -1.15 2.66 10.44
N LEU A 65 -0.25 2.07 11.23
CA LEU A 65 0.10 0.65 11.08
C LEU A 65 -1.09 -0.27 11.37
N LYS A 66 -1.89 0.00 12.39
CA LYS A 66 -3.11 -0.77 12.70
C LYS A 66 -4.14 -0.65 11.59
N ALA A 67 -4.36 0.56 11.07
CA ALA A 67 -5.23 0.79 9.92
C ALA A 67 -4.74 0.05 8.66
N LEU A 68 -3.43 0.02 8.43
CA LEU A 68 -2.84 -0.71 7.32
C LEU A 68 -3.03 -2.22 7.49
N ALA A 69 -2.77 -2.79 8.66
CA ALA A 69 -3.04 -4.20 8.94
C ALA A 69 -4.53 -4.56 8.72
N MET A 70 -5.43 -3.65 9.08
CA MET A 70 -6.86 -3.82 8.81
C MET A 70 -7.16 -3.86 7.30
N LEU A 71 -6.52 -3.00 6.50
CA LEU A 71 -6.70 -3.00 5.04
C LEU A 71 -6.15 -4.27 4.38
N GLU A 72 -4.98 -4.72 4.84
CA GLU A 72 -4.18 -5.73 4.15
C GLU A 72 -4.55 -7.17 4.57
N CYS A 73 -4.76 -7.43 5.86
CA CYS A 73 -5.12 -8.77 6.34
C CYS A 73 -6.44 -8.83 7.12
N GLY A 74 -7.09 -7.68 7.37
CA GLY A 74 -8.32 -7.61 8.17
C GLY A 74 -8.14 -8.10 9.60
N GLY A 75 -6.92 -7.99 10.15
CA GLY A 75 -6.57 -8.45 11.49
C GLY A 75 -6.37 -9.97 11.63
N ARG A 76 -6.45 -10.76 10.55
CA ARG A 76 -6.26 -12.22 10.62
C ARG A 76 -4.77 -12.59 10.70
N LYS A 77 -4.43 -13.62 11.49
CA LYS A 77 -3.08 -14.25 11.47
C LYS A 77 -2.90 -15.28 10.36
N ILE A 78 -4.00 -15.88 9.91
CA ILE A 78 -4.01 -16.86 8.81
C ILE A 78 -4.77 -16.20 7.66
N PHE A 79 -4.07 -15.98 6.55
CA PHE A 79 -4.60 -15.43 5.32
C PHE A 79 -3.78 -15.96 4.14
N GLU A 80 -4.41 -15.98 2.98
CA GLU A 80 -3.73 -16.39 1.74
C GLU A 80 -2.71 -15.33 1.34
N HIS A 81 -1.52 -15.78 0.93
CA HIS A 81 -0.56 -14.91 0.28
C HIS A 81 -0.96 -14.73 -1.18
N ARG A 82 -0.73 -13.53 -1.71
CA ARG A 82 -1.10 -13.22 -3.09
C ARG A 82 0.13 -13.35 -3.97
N PHE A 83 0.14 -14.37 -4.84
CA PHE A 83 1.15 -14.47 -5.90
C PHE A 83 0.83 -13.48 -7.01
N GLU A 84 1.85 -12.75 -7.49
CA GLU A 84 1.75 -11.82 -8.60
C GLU A 84 2.49 -12.33 -9.85
N PRO A 85 1.78 -12.93 -10.82
CA PRO A 85 2.41 -13.48 -12.03
C PRO A 85 3.24 -12.46 -12.79
N HIS A 86 2.77 -11.21 -12.83
CA HIS A 86 3.48 -10.13 -13.54
C HIS A 86 4.80 -9.75 -12.85
N VAL A 87 4.86 -9.78 -11.52
CA VAL A 87 6.09 -9.55 -10.75
C VAL A 87 7.05 -10.70 -10.96
N TYR A 88 6.56 -11.95 -10.91
CA TYR A 88 7.36 -13.14 -11.18
C TYR A 88 8.07 -13.08 -12.54
N GLU A 89 7.33 -12.73 -13.60
CA GLU A 89 7.90 -12.60 -14.93
C GLU A 89 8.91 -11.44 -15.04
N LYS A 90 8.71 -10.34 -14.30
CA LYS A 90 9.71 -9.26 -14.20
C LYS A 90 10.98 -9.73 -13.49
N LEU A 91 10.86 -10.44 -12.37
CA LEU A 91 12.01 -10.98 -11.63
C LEU A 91 12.79 -12.01 -12.46
N LYS A 92 12.10 -12.86 -13.23
CA LYS A 92 12.75 -13.78 -14.19
C LYS A 92 13.57 -13.04 -15.25
N LYS A 93 13.03 -11.94 -15.79
CA LYS A 93 13.76 -11.09 -16.76
C LYS A 93 14.98 -10.43 -16.14
N VAL A 94 14.90 -10.00 -14.88
CA VAL A 94 16.07 -9.48 -14.15
C VAL A 94 17.11 -10.57 -13.95
N LYS A 95 16.69 -11.75 -13.51
CA LYS A 95 17.59 -12.90 -13.29
C LYS A 95 18.31 -13.33 -14.59
N SER A 96 17.62 -13.32 -15.73
CA SER A 96 18.20 -13.69 -17.02
C SER A 96 19.00 -12.58 -17.71
N GLY A 97 19.08 -11.38 -17.10
CA GLY A 97 19.77 -10.22 -17.69
C GLY A 97 19.00 -9.57 -18.86
N GLN A 98 17.73 -9.91 -19.07
CA GLN A 98 16.85 -9.27 -20.06
C GLN A 98 16.29 -7.93 -19.58
N LEU A 99 16.39 -7.64 -18.29
CA LEU A 99 16.04 -6.38 -17.66
C LEU A 99 17.12 -6.05 -16.64
N ASP A 100 17.66 -4.82 -16.68
CA ASP A 100 18.78 -4.43 -15.79
C ASP A 100 18.39 -4.52 -14.30
N ASN A 101 17.18 -4.05 -13.97
CA ASN A 101 16.65 -4.07 -12.62
C ASN A 101 15.11 -4.03 -12.61
N TYR A 102 14.53 -4.49 -11.50
CA TYR A 102 13.13 -4.26 -11.15
C TYR A 102 13.08 -3.58 -9.79
N GLU A 103 12.76 -2.29 -9.79
CA GLU A 103 13.00 -1.41 -8.65
C GLU A 103 14.46 -1.51 -8.15
N ASN A 104 14.69 -1.93 -6.91
CA ASN A 104 16.02 -2.10 -6.33
C ASN A 104 16.62 -3.51 -6.55
N VAL A 105 15.87 -4.42 -7.19
CA VAL A 105 16.30 -5.81 -7.41
C VAL A 105 17.17 -5.89 -8.65
N THR A 106 18.38 -6.42 -8.51
CA THR A 106 19.36 -6.60 -9.58
C THR A 106 19.60 -8.08 -9.89
N THR A 107 20.21 -8.37 -11.03
CA THR A 107 20.60 -9.74 -11.41
C THR A 107 21.46 -10.42 -10.34
N ALA A 108 22.39 -9.68 -9.73
CA ALA A 108 23.28 -10.21 -8.67
C ALA A 108 22.50 -10.68 -7.44
N MET A 109 21.42 -9.99 -7.07
CA MET A 109 20.56 -10.39 -5.95
C MET A 109 19.74 -11.65 -6.22
N LEU A 110 19.57 -12.02 -7.50
CA LEU A 110 18.75 -13.16 -7.94
C LEU A 110 19.57 -14.33 -8.48
N ALA A 111 20.90 -14.26 -8.46
CA ALA A 111 21.78 -15.24 -9.09
C ALA A 111 21.44 -16.68 -8.66
N ASP A 112 21.27 -16.89 -7.35
CA ASP A 112 21.01 -18.21 -6.76
C ASP A 112 19.51 -18.50 -6.50
N ALA A 113 18.61 -17.60 -6.92
CA ALA A 113 17.18 -17.75 -6.63
C ALA A 113 16.54 -18.85 -7.50
N SER A 114 16.10 -19.97 -6.92
CA SER A 114 15.29 -20.96 -7.64
C SER A 114 13.95 -20.39 -8.14
N ASP A 115 13.25 -21.10 -9.02
CA ASP A 115 11.91 -20.68 -9.47
C ASP A 115 10.93 -20.54 -8.29
N ASP A 116 11.01 -21.42 -7.29
CA ASP A 116 10.21 -21.32 -6.08
C ASP A 116 10.64 -20.12 -5.21
N ALA A 117 11.93 -19.80 -5.16
CA ALA A 117 12.38 -18.56 -4.53
C ALA A 117 11.83 -17.33 -5.25
N LEU A 118 11.87 -17.31 -6.59
CA LEU A 118 11.29 -16.23 -7.40
C LEU A 118 9.78 -16.10 -7.19
N LYS A 119 9.04 -17.22 -7.07
CA LYS A 119 7.61 -17.19 -6.73
C LYS A 119 7.37 -16.59 -5.35
N ASN A 120 8.17 -16.97 -4.35
CA ASN A 120 8.08 -16.39 -3.01
C ASN A 120 8.39 -14.89 -3.00
N LEU A 121 9.39 -14.44 -3.77
CA LEU A 121 9.71 -13.02 -3.95
C LEU A 121 8.57 -12.26 -4.68
N ALA A 122 7.86 -12.94 -5.57
CA ALA A 122 6.70 -12.40 -6.28
C ALA A 122 5.37 -12.52 -5.51
N SER A 123 5.40 -12.91 -4.24
CA SER A 123 4.20 -12.98 -3.39
C SER A 123 4.20 -11.92 -2.30
N SER A 124 3.03 -11.51 -1.82
CA SER A 124 2.87 -10.65 -0.64
C SER A 124 2.79 -11.44 0.67
N TRP A 125 3.39 -10.91 1.74
CA TRP A 125 3.51 -11.60 3.02
C TRP A 125 3.21 -10.71 4.22
N GLY A 126 2.82 -11.34 5.32
CA GLY A 126 2.66 -10.68 6.61
C GLY A 126 1.44 -9.74 6.69
N PRO A 127 1.27 -9.09 7.85
CA PRO A 127 0.09 -8.28 8.14
C PRO A 127 -0.03 -7.02 7.29
N PHE A 128 1.07 -6.59 6.66
CA PHE A 128 1.10 -5.44 5.75
C PHE A 128 1.24 -5.86 4.28
N GLN A 129 1.05 -7.14 3.95
CA GLN A 129 1.12 -7.66 2.57
C GLN A 129 2.37 -7.19 1.78
N LEU A 130 3.53 -7.20 2.44
CA LEU A 130 4.78 -6.76 1.84
C LEU A 130 5.21 -7.74 0.75
N MET A 131 5.48 -7.25 -0.46
CA MET A 131 6.00 -8.07 -1.55
C MET A 131 7.36 -8.67 -1.19
N GLY A 132 7.55 -9.97 -1.45
CA GLY A 132 8.74 -10.71 -1.01
C GLY A 132 10.05 -10.16 -1.55
N TYR A 133 10.07 -9.63 -2.77
CA TYR A 133 11.28 -9.03 -3.35
C TYR A 133 11.76 -7.79 -2.58
N LYS A 134 10.90 -7.15 -1.76
CA LYS A 134 11.30 -6.03 -0.90
C LYS A 134 12.29 -6.46 0.21
N CYS A 135 12.36 -7.75 0.53
CA CYS A 135 13.38 -8.30 1.42
C CYS A 135 14.81 -8.01 0.95
N THR A 136 15.02 -7.90 -0.37
CA THR A 136 16.34 -7.61 -0.95
C THR A 136 16.90 -6.26 -0.49
N LEU A 137 16.05 -5.24 -0.36
CA LEU A 137 16.45 -3.91 0.12
C LEU A 137 16.92 -3.94 1.58
N LEU A 138 16.36 -4.87 2.36
CA LEU A 138 16.61 -5.01 3.79
C LEU A 138 17.73 -6.01 4.10
N ASN A 139 18.26 -6.70 3.08
CA ASN A 139 19.19 -7.81 3.23
C ASN A 139 18.65 -8.92 4.16
N ILE A 140 17.37 -9.27 3.99
CA ILE A 140 16.68 -10.34 4.74
C ILE A 140 16.06 -11.35 3.77
N ASN A 141 15.41 -12.39 4.31
CA ASN A 141 14.73 -13.42 3.54
C ASN A 141 13.20 -13.34 3.69
N VAL A 142 12.47 -13.97 2.76
CA VAL A 142 11.01 -14.05 2.81
C VAL A 142 10.50 -14.68 4.12
N LYS A 143 11.27 -15.59 4.72
CA LYS A 143 10.92 -16.20 6.01
C LYS A 143 10.74 -15.16 7.13
N ASP A 144 11.47 -14.05 7.07
CA ASP A 144 11.50 -13.03 8.10
C ASP A 144 10.25 -12.13 8.03
N ILE A 145 9.67 -11.96 6.83
CA ILE A 145 8.44 -11.18 6.61
C ILE A 145 7.15 -12.02 6.62
N ARG A 146 7.25 -13.35 6.71
CA ARG A 146 6.12 -14.27 6.90
C ARG A 146 6.01 -14.84 8.31
N GLY A 147 7.07 -14.74 9.11
CA GLY A 147 7.20 -15.34 10.44
C GLY A 147 6.82 -14.41 11.59
N GLU A 148 7.35 -14.70 12.77
CA GLU A 148 7.06 -13.96 14.01
C GLU A 148 7.51 -12.49 13.96
N ASP A 149 8.54 -12.20 13.16
CA ASP A 149 9.11 -10.85 12.98
C ASP A 149 8.44 -10.05 11.85
N ALA A 150 7.36 -10.55 11.25
CA ALA A 150 6.72 -9.92 10.09
C ALA A 150 6.31 -8.47 10.35
N VAL A 151 5.82 -8.15 11.55
CA VAL A 151 5.47 -6.77 11.94
C VAL A 151 6.72 -5.90 11.98
N TYR A 152 7.82 -6.37 12.55
CA TYR A 152 9.07 -5.60 12.65
C TYR A 152 9.64 -5.29 11.27
N TRP A 153 9.84 -6.30 10.44
CA TRP A 153 10.45 -6.11 9.11
C TRP A 153 9.54 -5.33 8.16
N GLY A 154 8.24 -5.57 8.23
CA GLY A 154 7.25 -4.78 7.50
C GLY A 154 7.29 -3.31 7.92
N THR A 155 7.34 -3.04 9.22
CA THR A 155 7.44 -1.66 9.74
C THR A 155 8.73 -0.98 9.33
N LYS A 156 9.87 -1.69 9.40
CA LYS A 156 11.17 -1.19 8.96
C LYS A 156 11.15 -0.80 7.49
N TRP A 157 10.58 -1.65 6.63
CA TRP A 157 10.43 -1.34 5.21
C TRP A 157 9.58 -0.09 4.99
N ILE A 158 8.45 0.02 5.69
CA ILE A 158 7.54 1.18 5.63
C ILE A 158 8.29 2.47 6.01
N SER A 159 9.00 2.44 7.13
CA SER A 159 9.78 3.58 7.64
C SER A 159 10.84 4.05 6.63
N LEU A 160 11.60 3.12 6.05
CA LEU A 160 12.64 3.42 5.06
C LEU A 160 12.06 3.92 3.72
N SER A 161 10.91 3.39 3.30
CA SER A 161 10.37 3.64 1.96
C SER A 161 9.58 4.94 1.88
N TYR A 162 8.72 5.20 2.87
CA TYR A 162 7.86 6.38 2.88
C TYR A 162 7.59 6.93 4.28
N GLY A 163 8.41 6.59 5.27
CA GLY A 163 8.30 7.11 6.64
C GLY A 163 8.33 8.63 6.72
N ASN A 164 8.99 9.33 5.78
CA ASN A 164 8.97 10.79 5.71
C ASN A 164 7.55 11.37 5.53
N TYR A 165 6.67 10.71 4.77
CA TYR A 165 5.27 11.11 4.65
C TYR A 165 4.53 10.89 5.97
N LEU A 166 4.81 9.79 6.66
CA LEU A 166 4.21 9.48 7.96
C LEU A 166 4.61 10.51 9.03
N LYS A 167 5.89 10.88 9.09
CA LYS A 167 6.41 11.91 10.02
C LYS A 167 5.76 13.27 9.80
N LYS A 168 5.41 13.60 8.55
CA LYS A 168 4.67 14.82 8.17
C LYS A 168 3.16 14.71 8.30
N LYS A 169 2.64 13.56 8.77
CA LYS A 169 1.21 13.24 8.83
C LYS A 169 0.50 13.29 7.46
N GLU A 170 1.24 13.08 6.39
CA GLU A 170 0.75 13.03 5.01
C GLU A 170 0.17 11.63 4.69
N TYR A 171 -0.77 11.17 5.52
CA TYR A 171 -1.26 9.78 5.52
C TYR A 171 -1.92 9.35 4.20
N ARG A 172 -2.55 10.29 3.48
CA ARG A 172 -3.12 10.01 2.15
C ARG A 172 -2.05 9.58 1.14
N HIS A 173 -0.90 10.26 1.14
CA HIS A 173 0.22 9.88 0.30
C HIS A 173 0.80 8.54 0.76
N ALA A 174 0.97 8.32 2.07
CA ALA A 174 1.50 7.08 2.59
C ALA A 174 0.64 5.84 2.23
N PHE A 175 -0.69 5.89 2.40
CA PHE A 175 -1.56 4.79 1.97
C PHE A 175 -1.52 4.56 0.45
N HIS A 176 -1.45 5.63 -0.34
CA HIS A 176 -1.37 5.48 -1.79
C HIS A 176 -0.03 4.91 -2.25
N ILE A 177 1.08 5.29 -1.61
CA ILE A 177 2.41 4.72 -1.87
C ILE A 177 2.41 3.23 -1.55
N HIS A 178 1.83 2.83 -0.41
CA HIS A 178 1.77 1.42 -0.04
C HIS A 178 1.01 0.58 -1.09
N ASN A 179 -0.15 1.05 -1.52
CA ASN A 179 -1.05 0.32 -2.40
C ASN A 179 -0.69 0.40 -3.90
N ALA A 180 -0.10 1.52 -4.34
CA ALA A 180 0.12 1.81 -5.77
C ALA A 180 1.57 2.22 -6.11
N GLY A 181 2.48 2.20 -5.14
CA GLY A 181 3.91 2.51 -5.33
C GLY A 181 4.23 3.98 -5.59
N SER A 182 3.26 4.89 -5.50
CA SER A 182 3.46 6.32 -5.77
C SER A 182 2.61 7.21 -4.85
N PRO A 183 2.97 8.49 -4.64
CA PRO A 183 2.14 9.42 -3.88
C PRO A 183 0.75 9.62 -4.50
N PHE A 184 -0.24 9.96 -3.66
CA PHE A 184 -1.57 10.32 -4.15
C PHE A 184 -1.47 11.46 -5.18
N PRO A 185 -2.16 11.39 -6.34
CA PRO A 185 -2.00 12.38 -7.39
C PRO A 185 -2.52 13.76 -6.95
N LEU A 186 -1.77 14.81 -7.28
CA LEU A 186 -2.17 16.20 -7.07
C LEU A 186 -3.31 16.62 -8.01
N ILE A 187 -3.37 16.02 -9.20
CA ILE A 187 -4.33 16.33 -10.27
C ILE A 187 -4.83 15.01 -10.87
N GLY A 188 -6.15 14.88 -11.04
CA GLY A 188 -6.78 13.70 -11.63
C GLY A 188 -7.10 12.58 -10.63
N LYS A 189 -7.66 11.47 -11.14
CA LYS A 189 -8.05 10.31 -10.31
C LYS A 189 -6.82 9.49 -9.90
N ALA A 190 -6.83 9.01 -8.65
CA ALA A 190 -5.89 7.98 -8.19
C ALA A 190 -5.99 6.74 -9.09
N ARG A 191 -4.89 6.36 -9.74
CA ARG A 191 -4.80 5.10 -10.49
C ARG A 191 -4.58 3.97 -9.50
N THR A 192 -5.67 3.41 -9.00
CA THR A 192 -5.65 2.27 -8.10
C THR A 192 -6.81 1.33 -8.40
N HIS A 193 -6.60 0.03 -8.17
CA HIS A 193 -7.66 -0.97 -8.24
C HIS A 193 -8.69 -0.81 -7.11
N ALA A 194 -8.33 -0.15 -6.00
CA ALA A 194 -9.19 0.07 -4.84
C ALA A 194 -9.33 1.57 -4.54
N PRO A 195 -10.29 2.28 -5.19
CA PRO A 195 -10.45 3.73 -5.04
C PRO A 195 -10.81 4.16 -3.61
N ASP A 196 -11.36 3.25 -2.80
CA ASP A 196 -11.73 3.47 -1.41
C ASP A 196 -10.62 3.12 -0.41
N TYR A 197 -9.46 2.62 -0.87
CA TYR A 197 -8.37 2.16 -0.01
C TYR A 197 -7.87 3.27 0.92
N VAL A 198 -7.59 4.45 0.37
CA VAL A 198 -7.12 5.61 1.14
C VAL A 198 -8.20 6.13 2.09
N PRO A 199 -9.45 6.41 1.64
CA PRO A 199 -10.54 6.77 2.55
C PRO A 199 -10.76 5.79 3.71
N ARG A 200 -10.71 4.47 3.44
CA ARG A 200 -10.83 3.44 4.49
C ARG A 200 -9.68 3.50 5.49
N GLY A 201 -8.44 3.61 5.01
CA GLY A 201 -7.27 3.73 5.88
C GLY A 201 -7.38 4.90 6.85
N ILE A 202 -7.73 6.09 6.34
CA ILE A 202 -7.97 7.29 7.16
C ILE A 202 -9.08 7.06 8.19
N LYS A 203 -10.18 6.41 7.78
CA LYS A 203 -11.29 6.09 8.68
C LYS A 203 -10.89 5.11 9.79
N TYR A 204 -10.07 4.12 9.49
CA TYR A 204 -9.56 3.18 10.50
C TYR A 204 -8.54 3.83 11.43
N MET A 205 -7.71 4.76 10.95
CA MET A 205 -6.81 5.53 11.83
C MET A 205 -7.59 6.32 12.89
N ALA A 206 -8.71 6.93 12.51
CA ALA A 206 -9.59 7.62 13.45
C ALA A 206 -10.17 6.67 14.53
N TYR A 207 -10.46 5.41 14.17
CA TYR A 207 -10.87 4.39 15.13
C TYR A 207 -9.76 4.10 16.17
N TYR A 208 -8.51 4.03 15.72
CA TYR A 208 -7.35 3.82 16.58
C TYR A 208 -6.84 5.10 17.29
N GLY A 209 -7.65 6.16 17.31
CA GLY A 209 -7.38 7.35 18.11
C GLY A 209 -6.50 8.42 17.45
N GLU A 210 -6.17 8.30 16.15
CA GLU A 210 -5.47 9.39 15.47
C GLU A 210 -6.45 10.53 15.12
N ASN A 211 -6.15 11.73 15.62
CA ASN A 211 -6.86 12.93 15.21
C ASN A 211 -6.33 13.42 13.86
N ILE A 212 -6.99 13.02 12.78
CA ILE A 212 -6.66 13.47 11.43
C ILE A 212 -7.40 14.79 11.19
N ALA A 213 -6.64 15.89 11.16
CA ALA A 213 -7.18 17.19 10.76
C ALA A 213 -7.85 17.06 9.38
N LYS A 214 -9.08 17.53 9.29
CA LYS A 214 -9.87 17.49 8.04
C LYS A 214 -9.29 18.41 6.98
#